data_AF-A0A951D392-F1
#
_entry.id   AF-A0A951D392-F1
#
_cell.length_a   1.000
_cell.length_b   1.000
_cell.length_c   1.000
_cell.angle_alpha   90.00
_cell.angle_beta   90.00
_cell.angle_gamma   90.00
#
_symmetry.space_group_name_H-M   'P 1'
#
loop_
_entity.id
_entity.type
_entity.pdbx_description
1 polymer ?
#
loop_
_entity_poly.entity_id
_entity_poly.type
_entity_poly.pdbx_seq_one_letter_code
_entity_poly.pdbx_strand_id
1 'polypeptide(L)'
;MSDPEAPASAAKSTPWARVLDWIERVGNKIPNPAILFALLCVLIIVLSQVLFWFNVRATYETVSPPPVPTTETYYGGSVEPSDVGPTQPEPPDAYKLHTVRVKVQGLLTADGVRYLFTSFVSNFRNFVALTIILVVMIGVGVAEAAGLIAALIRRLVAISSESMLTPFIVLLGVVSTIASDAGYLVLIPLGAAAFKSVGRHPLAGIATAFAGVAVGFGVNLVITPLDAVVTEITNEAIGSG
;
A
#
# COMPACT_ATOMS: atom_id res chain seq x y z
N MET A 1 37.84 -37.55 41.26
CA MET A 1 36.41 -37.87 41.34
C MET A 1 35.70 -36.70 40.68
N SER A 2 35.37 -36.85 39.40
CA SER A 2 34.69 -35.83 38.59
C SER A 2 33.20 -35.89 38.90
N ASP A 3 32.64 -34.82 39.46
CA ASP A 3 31.20 -34.68 39.60
C ASP A 3 30.55 -34.66 38.20
N PRO A 4 29.48 -35.43 37.96
CA PRO A 4 28.74 -35.35 36.71
C PRO A 4 27.89 -34.08 36.72
N GLU A 5 28.15 -33.19 35.78
CA GLU A 5 27.35 -32.01 35.51
C GLU A 5 25.90 -32.44 35.19
N ALA A 6 24.96 -32.04 36.06
CA ALA A 6 23.56 -32.36 35.90
C ALA A 6 23.01 -31.73 34.60
N PRO A 7 22.26 -32.46 33.76
CA PRO A 7 21.74 -31.91 32.52
C PRO A 7 20.77 -30.76 32.80
N ALA A 8 21.01 -29.63 32.14
CA ALA A 8 20.18 -28.44 32.19
C ALA A 8 18.71 -28.78 31.93
N SER A 9 17.83 -28.41 32.86
CA SER A 9 16.40 -28.72 32.81
C SER A 9 15.77 -28.06 31.57
N ALA A 10 15.19 -28.87 30.68
CA ALA A 10 14.39 -28.39 29.57
C ALA A 10 13.11 -27.72 30.10
N ALA A 11 13.10 -26.38 30.13
CA ALA A 11 11.94 -25.60 30.52
C ALA A 11 10.78 -25.83 29.53
N LYS A 12 9.60 -26.21 30.04
CA LYS A 12 8.39 -26.39 29.22
C LYS A 12 7.99 -25.05 28.59
N SER A 13 8.05 -24.94 27.26
CA SER A 13 7.65 -23.73 26.52
C SER A 13 6.17 -23.40 26.76
N THR A 14 5.91 -22.26 27.42
CA THR A 14 4.58 -21.66 27.59
C THR A 14 3.86 -21.58 26.23
N PRO A 15 2.53 -21.76 26.15
CA PRO A 15 1.79 -21.61 24.89
C PRO A 15 2.08 -20.29 24.15
N TRP A 16 2.33 -19.19 24.89
CA TRP A 16 2.79 -17.93 24.34
C TRP A 16 4.17 -18.00 23.67
N ALA A 17 5.13 -18.69 24.28
CA ALA A 17 6.47 -18.87 23.71
C ALA A 17 6.38 -19.61 22.37
N ARG A 18 5.51 -20.63 22.28
CA ARG A 18 5.30 -21.37 21.02
C ARG A 18 4.73 -20.51 19.89
N VAL A 19 3.84 -19.57 20.21
CA VAL A 19 3.31 -18.61 19.22
C VAL A 19 4.42 -17.66 18.77
N LEU A 20 5.21 -17.14 19.70
CA LEU A 20 6.35 -16.26 19.38
C LEU A 20 7.39 -16.98 18.51
N ASP A 21 7.75 -18.23 18.85
CA ASP A 21 8.67 -19.06 18.06
C ASP A 21 8.15 -19.32 16.63
N TRP A 22 6.82 -19.36 16.46
CA TRP A 22 6.21 -19.50 15.14
C TRP A 22 6.28 -18.18 14.36
N ILE A 23 5.97 -17.04 14.99
CA ILE A 23 6.08 -15.71 14.38
C ILE A 23 7.52 -15.45 13.93
N GLU A 24 8.50 -15.76 14.78
CA GLU A 24 9.92 -15.61 14.46
C GLU A 24 10.33 -16.47 13.26
N ARG A 25 9.92 -17.74 13.25
CA ARG A 25 10.20 -18.66 12.13
C ARG A 25 9.55 -18.23 10.83
N VAL A 26 8.33 -17.71 10.87
CA VAL A 26 7.64 -17.20 9.68
C VAL A 26 8.29 -15.91 9.19
N GLY A 27 8.57 -14.97 10.10
CA GLY A 27 9.20 -13.69 9.77
C GLY A 27 10.57 -13.86 9.12
N ASN A 28 11.39 -14.79 9.59
CA ASN A 28 12.73 -15.04 9.04
C ASN A 28 12.71 -15.76 7.67
N LYS A 29 11.58 -16.36 7.28
CA LYS A 29 11.47 -17.09 6.01
C LYS A 29 11.08 -16.22 4.83
N ILE A 30 10.55 -15.03 5.07
CA ILE A 30 10.05 -14.16 4.00
C ILE A 30 11.26 -13.48 3.34
N PRO A 31 11.58 -13.79 2.08
CA PRO A 31 12.66 -13.10 1.38
C PRO A 31 12.28 -11.63 1.16
N ASN A 32 13.28 -10.79 0.95
CA ASN A 32 13.08 -9.36 0.67
C ASN A 32 11.99 -9.16 -0.42
N PRO A 33 11.07 -8.19 -0.28
CA PRO A 33 10.03 -7.91 -1.27
C PRO A 33 10.54 -7.84 -2.71
N ALA A 34 11.71 -7.26 -2.97
CA ALA A 34 12.30 -7.19 -4.30
C ALA A 34 12.58 -8.58 -4.90
N ILE A 35 13.01 -9.54 -4.07
CA ILE A 35 13.24 -10.93 -4.49
C ILE A 35 11.91 -11.62 -4.78
N LEU A 36 10.86 -11.35 -3.99
CA LEU A 36 9.52 -11.88 -4.25
C LEU A 36 9.01 -11.47 -5.64
N PHE A 37 9.14 -10.19 -6.00
CA PHE A 37 8.75 -9.70 -7.33
C PHE A 37 9.62 -10.29 -8.45
N ALA A 38 10.94 -10.39 -8.25
CA ALA A 38 11.82 -11.03 -9.22
C ALA A 38 11.44 -12.50 -9.47
N LEU A 39 11.16 -13.26 -8.40
CA LEU A 39 10.68 -14.64 -8.50
C LEU A 39 9.31 -14.72 -9.19
N LEU A 40 8.40 -13.78 -8.92
CA LEU A 40 7.12 -13.69 -9.60
C LEU A 40 7.28 -13.44 -11.11
N CYS A 41 8.18 -12.53 -11.51
CA CYS A 41 8.48 -12.30 -12.93
C CYS A 41 9.00 -13.56 -13.61
N VAL A 42 9.95 -14.27 -12.99
CA VAL A 42 10.48 -15.54 -13.51
C VAL A 42 9.35 -16.59 -13.61
N LEU A 43 8.51 -16.69 -12.58
CA LEU A 43 7.36 -17.58 -12.58
C LEU A 43 6.40 -17.25 -13.73
N ILE A 44 6.07 -15.99 -13.97
CA ILE A 44 5.20 -15.55 -15.07
C ILE A 44 5.81 -15.91 -16.43
N ILE A 45 7.12 -15.71 -16.61
CA ILE A 45 7.83 -16.07 -17.85
C ILE A 45 7.71 -17.58 -18.12
N VAL A 46 7.99 -18.40 -17.11
CA VAL A 46 7.92 -19.87 -17.24
C VAL A 46 6.47 -20.33 -17.43
N LEU A 47 5.55 -19.84 -16.60
CA LEU A 47 4.14 -20.24 -16.62
C LEU A 47 3.46 -19.85 -17.93
N SER A 48 3.70 -18.64 -18.43
CA SER A 48 3.16 -18.19 -19.73
C SER A 48 3.61 -19.10 -20.86
N GLN A 49 4.87 -19.56 -20.84
CA GLN A 49 5.41 -20.47 -21.85
C GLN A 49 4.79 -21.86 -21.76
N VAL A 50 4.64 -22.40 -20.55
CA VAL A 50 4.01 -23.71 -20.33
C VAL A 50 2.56 -23.69 -20.82
N LEU A 51 1.79 -22.66 -20.44
CA LEU A 51 0.39 -22.51 -20.87
C LEU A 51 0.25 -22.29 -22.39
N PHE A 52 1.21 -21.60 -23.00
CA PHE A 52 1.28 -21.44 -24.45
C PHE A 52 1.46 -22.78 -25.16
N TRP A 53 2.33 -23.67 -24.66
CA TRP A 53 2.51 -25.01 -25.22
C TRP A 53 1.25 -25.86 -25.17
N PHE A 54 0.47 -25.76 -24.10
CA PHE A 54 -0.83 -26.43 -23.99
C PHE A 54 -1.96 -25.73 -24.75
N ASN A 55 -1.67 -24.65 -25.49
CA ASN A 55 -2.62 -23.90 -26.31
C ASN A 55 -3.86 -23.42 -25.52
N VAL A 56 -3.65 -23.03 -24.26
CA VAL A 56 -4.71 -22.58 -23.33
C VAL A 56 -5.35 -21.28 -23.84
N ARG A 57 -6.67 -21.17 -23.68
CA ARG A 57 -7.48 -20.02 -24.12
C ARG A 57 -8.46 -19.63 -23.03
N ALA A 58 -8.65 -18.33 -22.84
CA ALA A 58 -9.70 -17.77 -22.01
C ALA A 58 -10.84 -17.25 -22.90
N THR A 59 -12.08 -17.45 -22.46
CA THR A 59 -13.26 -16.91 -23.12
C THR A 59 -13.98 -16.01 -22.13
N TYR A 60 -14.24 -14.77 -22.51
CA TYR A 60 -14.97 -13.82 -21.69
C TYR A 60 -15.98 -13.05 -22.54
N GLU A 61 -17.01 -12.53 -21.88
CA GLU A 61 -18.04 -11.71 -22.51
C GLU A 61 -17.68 -10.25 -22.34
N THR A 62 -17.64 -9.52 -23.45
CA THR A 62 -17.51 -8.07 -23.44
C THR A 62 -18.86 -7.45 -23.76
N VAL A 63 -19.19 -6.40 -23.02
CA VAL A 63 -20.35 -5.56 -23.29
C VAL A 63 -19.87 -4.40 -24.14
N SER A 64 -20.23 -4.36 -25.42
CA SER A 64 -20.01 -3.16 -26.22
C SER A 64 -21.17 -2.20 -25.95
N PRO A 65 -20.93 -0.98 -25.46
CA PRO A 65 -21.98 0.03 -25.46
C PRO A 65 -22.39 0.33 -26.91
N PRO A 66 -23.67 0.61 -27.18
CA PRO A 66 -24.11 1.09 -28.49
C PRO A 66 -23.38 2.41 -28.82
N PRO A 67 -23.10 2.72 -30.11
CA PRO A 67 -22.56 4.02 -30.48
C PRO A 67 -23.53 5.11 -30.04
N VAL A 68 -23.15 5.87 -29.01
CA VAL A 68 -23.94 6.96 -28.47
C VAL A 68 -23.81 8.15 -29.43
N PRO A 69 -24.89 8.62 -30.09
CA PRO A 69 -24.82 9.84 -30.87
C PRO A 69 -24.65 11.02 -29.91
N THR A 70 -23.44 11.59 -29.82
CA THR A 70 -23.21 12.83 -29.08
C THR A 70 -23.68 14.01 -29.92
N THR A 71 -24.43 14.93 -29.32
CA THR A 71 -24.73 16.22 -29.94
C THR A 71 -23.71 17.23 -29.40
N GLU A 72 -22.90 17.82 -30.29
CA GLU A 72 -22.02 18.92 -29.92
C GLU A 72 -22.88 20.11 -29.47
N THR A 73 -22.75 20.53 -28.21
CA THR A 73 -23.43 21.72 -27.69
C THR A 73 -22.41 22.72 -27.17
N TYR A 74 -22.62 24.00 -27.49
CA TYR A 74 -21.78 25.11 -27.02
C TYR A 74 -22.46 25.76 -25.83
N TYR A 75 -22.02 25.41 -24.62
CA TYR A 75 -22.60 25.95 -23.39
C TYR A 75 -22.04 27.35 -23.10
N GLY A 76 -22.93 28.33 -22.90
CA GLY A 76 -22.55 29.67 -22.43
C GLY A 76 -21.60 30.48 -23.34
N GLY A 77 -21.55 30.17 -24.64
CA GLY A 77 -20.70 30.90 -25.60
C GLY A 77 -19.24 30.42 -25.63
N SER A 78 -18.96 29.18 -25.21
CA SER A 78 -17.66 28.54 -25.41
C SER A 78 -17.29 28.46 -26.92
N VAL A 79 -16.01 28.34 -27.23
CA VAL A 79 -15.50 27.98 -28.57
C VAL A 79 -15.06 26.52 -28.65
N GLU A 80 -15.22 25.78 -27.55
CA GLU A 80 -15.01 24.35 -27.48
C GLU A 80 -16.37 23.65 -27.35
N PRO A 81 -16.67 22.67 -28.22
CA PRO A 81 -17.91 21.91 -28.15
C PRO A 81 -17.90 21.02 -26.90
N SER A 82 -19.03 20.96 -26.21
CA SER A 82 -19.29 19.99 -25.15
C SER A 82 -20.16 18.87 -25.70
N ASP A 83 -19.64 17.64 -25.68
CA ASP A 83 -20.41 16.46 -26.05
C ASP A 83 -21.47 16.18 -24.98
N VAL A 84 -22.75 16.35 -25.34
CA VAL A 84 -23.88 15.96 -24.49
C VAL A 84 -24.45 14.65 -25.02
N GLY A 85 -24.32 13.60 -24.21
CA GLY A 85 -24.96 12.31 -24.45
C GLY A 85 -26.47 12.34 -24.18
N PRO A 86 -27.23 11.32 -24.61
CA PRO A 86 -28.66 11.22 -24.34
C PRO A 86 -28.95 11.22 -22.83
N THR A 87 -30.00 11.93 -22.42
CA THR A 87 -30.44 12.05 -21.02
C THR A 87 -31.31 10.87 -20.56
N GLN A 88 -31.67 9.97 -21.47
CA GLN A 88 -32.38 8.73 -21.16
C GLN A 88 -31.36 7.58 -21.05
N PRO A 89 -31.48 6.72 -20.02
CA PRO A 89 -30.71 5.47 -19.97
C PRO A 89 -30.95 4.65 -21.25
N GLU A 90 -29.86 4.20 -21.88
CA GLU A 90 -29.94 3.31 -23.05
C GLU A 90 -30.74 2.03 -22.69
N PRO A 91 -31.59 1.53 -23.59
CA PRO A 91 -32.35 0.31 -23.36
C PRO A 91 -31.43 -0.88 -22.98
N PRO A 92 -31.78 -1.72 -21.99
CA PRO A 92 -30.93 -2.85 -21.55
C PRO A 92 -30.56 -3.84 -22.66
N ASP A 93 -31.35 -3.88 -23.73
CA ASP A 93 -31.22 -4.71 -24.94
C ASP A 93 -30.27 -4.13 -26.00
N ALA A 94 -29.80 -2.88 -25.84
CA ALA A 94 -28.83 -2.24 -26.75
C ALA A 94 -27.39 -2.72 -26.52
N TYR A 95 -27.11 -3.34 -25.38
CA TYR A 95 -25.82 -3.91 -25.02
C TYR A 95 -25.63 -5.28 -25.67
N LYS A 96 -24.81 -5.36 -26.71
CA LYS A 96 -24.47 -6.63 -27.36
C LYS A 96 -23.34 -7.32 -26.62
N LEU A 97 -23.62 -8.52 -26.11
CA LEU A 97 -22.62 -9.42 -25.54
C LEU A 97 -21.80 -10.04 -26.67
N HIS A 98 -20.51 -9.73 -26.71
CA HIS A 98 -19.56 -10.35 -27.63
C HIS A 98 -18.68 -11.34 -26.87
N THR A 99 -18.72 -12.60 -27.28
CA THR A 99 -17.82 -13.63 -26.72
C THR A 99 -16.46 -13.53 -27.40
N VAL A 100 -15.45 -13.01 -26.68
CA VAL A 100 -14.07 -12.92 -27.18
C VAL A 100 -13.26 -14.09 -26.64
N ARG A 101 -12.48 -14.74 -27.51
CA ARG A 101 -11.52 -15.77 -27.12
C ARG A 101 -10.11 -15.23 -27.25
N VAL A 102 -9.39 -15.18 -26.14
CA VAL A 102 -7.98 -14.76 -26.11
C VAL A 102 -7.10 -15.97 -25.83
N LYS A 103 -6.06 -16.13 -26.64
CA LYS A 103 -5.06 -17.19 -26.48
C LYS A 103 -3.93 -16.67 -25.58
N VAL A 104 -3.49 -17.51 -24.63
CA VAL A 104 -2.30 -17.20 -23.82
C VAL A 104 -1.09 -17.05 -24.73
N GLN A 105 -0.27 -16.02 -24.52
CA GLN A 105 0.96 -15.77 -25.26
C GLN A 105 2.18 -16.18 -24.42
N GLY A 106 3.11 -16.94 -25.03
CA GLY A 106 4.32 -17.38 -24.34
C GLY A 106 5.40 -16.31 -24.40
N LEU A 107 5.95 -15.91 -23.25
CA LEU A 107 6.98 -14.86 -23.18
C LEU A 107 8.37 -15.31 -23.68
N LEU A 108 8.63 -16.62 -23.80
CA LEU A 108 9.89 -17.15 -24.35
C LEU A 108 9.84 -17.40 -25.87
N THR A 109 8.74 -17.01 -26.54
CA THR A 109 8.65 -16.99 -28.00
C THR A 109 9.44 -15.81 -28.59
N ALA A 110 9.72 -15.82 -29.90
CA ALA A 110 10.44 -14.71 -30.54
C ALA A 110 9.75 -13.34 -30.30
N ASP A 111 8.42 -13.30 -30.43
CA ASP A 111 7.63 -12.10 -30.16
C ASP A 111 7.59 -11.75 -28.67
N GLY A 112 7.49 -12.76 -27.79
CA GLY A 112 7.52 -12.57 -26.33
C GLY A 112 8.84 -12.01 -25.81
N VAL A 113 9.96 -12.51 -26.29
CA VAL A 113 11.30 -12.00 -25.93
C VAL A 113 11.48 -10.58 -26.45
N ARG A 114 11.06 -10.30 -27.69
CA ARG A 114 11.05 -8.93 -28.22
C ARG A 114 10.23 -8.02 -27.32
N TYR A 115 9.02 -8.44 -26.94
CA TYR A 115 8.15 -7.69 -26.05
C TYR A 115 8.81 -7.40 -24.70
N LEU A 116 9.46 -8.39 -24.06
CA LEU A 116 10.16 -8.21 -22.79
C LEU A 116 11.20 -7.09 -22.86
N PHE A 117 12.03 -7.05 -23.92
CA PHE A 117 13.07 -6.04 -24.06
C PHE A 117 12.55 -4.68 -24.53
N THR A 118 11.50 -4.62 -25.37
CA THR A 118 10.99 -3.35 -25.90
C THR A 118 9.99 -2.65 -24.97
N SER A 119 9.25 -3.41 -24.15
CA SER A 119 8.21 -2.86 -23.28
C SER A 119 8.73 -2.43 -21.91
N PHE A 120 9.87 -2.97 -21.43
CA PHE A 120 10.37 -2.74 -20.07
C PHE A 120 10.39 -1.27 -19.65
N VAL A 121 10.99 -0.40 -20.47
CA VAL A 121 11.09 1.04 -20.18
C VAL A 121 9.72 1.72 -20.22
N SER A 122 8.82 1.29 -21.11
CA SER A 122 7.46 1.83 -21.18
C SER A 122 6.65 1.41 -19.97
N ASN A 123 6.74 0.14 -19.55
CA ASN A 123 6.04 -0.37 -18.38
C ASN A 123 6.50 0.37 -17.11
N PHE A 124 7.80 0.58 -16.95
CA PHE A 124 8.33 1.31 -15.80
C PHE A 124 7.88 2.79 -15.78
N ARG A 125 7.87 3.48 -16.93
CA ARG A 125 7.39 4.88 -17.00
C ARG A 125 5.88 5.01 -16.79
N ASN A 126 5.11 4.02 -17.22
CA ASN A 126 3.66 4.00 -17.09
C ASN A 126 3.19 3.52 -15.71
N PHE A 127 4.10 3.08 -14.84
CA PHE A 127 3.80 2.74 -13.45
C PHE A 127 3.62 4.02 -12.63
N VAL A 128 2.42 4.58 -12.65
CA VAL A 128 2.10 5.92 -12.13
C VAL A 128 2.37 6.02 -10.63
N ALA A 129 2.14 4.93 -9.89
CA ALA A 129 2.35 4.88 -8.44
C ALA A 129 3.78 5.30 -8.02
N LEU A 130 4.82 4.91 -8.78
CA LEU A 130 6.21 5.30 -8.50
C LEU A 130 6.46 6.80 -8.72
N THR A 131 5.80 7.41 -9.69
CA THR A 131 6.02 8.84 -9.96
C THR A 131 5.39 9.69 -8.86
N ILE A 132 4.15 9.36 -8.46
CA ILE A 132 3.43 10.11 -7.43
C ILE A 132 4.13 9.98 -6.08
N ILE A 133 4.56 8.77 -5.69
CA ILE A 133 5.25 8.58 -4.41
C ILE A 133 6.53 9.39 -4.33
N LEU A 134 7.34 9.46 -5.39
CA LEU A 134 8.56 10.26 -5.40
C LEU A 134 8.29 11.74 -5.18
N VAL A 135 7.29 12.30 -5.88
CA VAL A 135 6.91 13.72 -5.74
C VAL A 135 6.41 14.01 -4.32
N VAL A 136 5.53 13.17 -3.78
CA VAL A 136 4.99 13.35 -2.42
C VAL A 136 6.09 13.20 -1.37
N MET A 137 6.99 12.23 -1.53
CA MET A 137 8.11 11.98 -0.61
C MET A 137 9.15 13.09 -0.59
N ILE A 138 9.35 13.83 -1.68
CA ILE A 138 10.18 15.03 -1.65
C ILE A 138 9.57 16.08 -0.71
N GLY A 139 8.27 16.32 -0.81
CA GLY A 139 7.57 17.28 0.06
C GLY A 139 7.61 16.87 1.55
N VAL A 140 7.26 15.60 1.83
CA VAL A 140 7.32 15.05 3.19
C VAL A 140 8.74 15.06 3.73
N GLY A 141 9.72 14.64 2.93
CA GLY A 141 11.13 14.61 3.30
C GLY A 141 11.68 16.00 3.64
N VAL A 142 11.29 17.04 2.89
CA VAL A 142 11.66 18.43 3.22
C VAL A 142 11.01 18.89 4.53
N ALA A 143 9.73 18.61 4.74
CA ALA A 143 9.04 18.97 5.98
C ALA A 143 9.63 18.27 7.21
N GLU A 144 10.05 17.02 7.05
CA GLU A 144 10.72 16.24 8.09
C GLU A 144 12.15 16.71 8.35
N ALA A 145 12.95 16.93 7.29
CA ALA A 145 14.32 17.45 7.41
C ALA A 145 14.37 18.85 8.03
N ALA A 146 13.36 19.69 7.78
CA ALA A 146 13.19 20.99 8.43
C ALA A 146 12.78 20.88 9.91
N GLY A 147 12.42 19.69 10.39
CA GLY A 147 11.96 19.44 11.75
C GLY A 147 10.53 19.91 12.03
N LEU A 148 9.76 20.29 10.99
CA LEU A 148 8.41 20.85 11.12
C LEU A 148 7.47 19.85 11.81
N ILE A 149 7.45 18.60 11.34
CA ILE A 149 6.58 17.54 11.88
C ILE A 149 6.89 17.27 13.35
N ALA A 150 8.17 17.10 13.68
CA ALA A 150 8.62 16.87 15.04
C ALA A 150 8.29 18.05 15.98
N ALA A 151 8.43 19.29 15.50
CA ALA A 151 8.08 20.48 16.27
C ALA A 151 6.57 20.59 16.52
N LEU A 152 5.74 20.29 15.50
CA LEU A 152 4.28 20.29 15.63
C LEU A 152 3.81 19.23 16.64
N ILE A 153 4.33 18.00 16.57
CA ILE A 153 4.01 16.94 17.55
C ILE A 153 4.34 17.41 18.96
N ARG A 154 5.56 17.93 19.19
CA ARG A 154 5.97 18.45 20.51
C ARG A 154 5.04 19.55 21.01
N ARG A 155 4.68 20.50 20.15
CA ARG A 155 3.79 21.61 20.51
C ARG A 155 2.38 21.11 20.86
N LEU A 156 1.84 20.18 20.09
CA LEU A 156 0.50 19.64 20.30
C LEU A 156 0.38 18.81 21.58
N VAL A 157 1.41 18.02 21.93
CA VAL A 157 1.44 17.33 23.23
C VAL A 157 1.55 18.33 24.38
N ALA A 158 2.39 19.37 24.26
CA ALA A 158 2.62 20.33 25.34
C ALA A 158 1.37 21.14 25.74
N ILE A 159 0.44 21.37 24.81
CA ILE A 159 -0.81 22.10 25.07
C ILE A 159 -1.98 21.19 25.49
N SER A 160 -1.77 19.87 25.53
CA SER A 160 -2.81 18.91 25.88
C SER A 160 -3.11 18.93 27.38
N SER A 161 -4.38 18.97 27.75
CA SER A 161 -4.82 18.87 29.15
C SER A 161 -4.66 17.46 29.71
N GLU A 162 -4.60 17.30 31.04
CA GLU A 162 -4.34 16.00 31.70
C GLU A 162 -5.36 14.91 31.32
N SER A 163 -6.63 15.28 31.13
CA SER A 163 -7.68 14.34 30.75
C SER A 163 -7.57 13.91 29.28
N MET A 164 -7.11 14.80 28.40
CA MET A 164 -7.01 14.53 26.96
C MET A 164 -5.64 13.97 26.53
N LEU A 165 -4.67 13.88 27.45
CA LEU A 165 -3.31 13.45 27.16
C LEU A 165 -3.23 12.10 26.41
N THR A 166 -3.95 11.08 26.91
CA THR A 166 -3.97 9.74 26.31
C THR A 166 -4.58 9.73 24.91
N PRO A 167 -5.82 10.22 24.68
CA PRO A 167 -6.38 10.25 23.33
C PRO A 167 -5.57 11.15 22.38
N PHE A 168 -4.97 12.25 22.85
CA PHE A 168 -4.09 13.06 22.00
C PHE A 168 -2.83 12.31 21.57
N ILE A 169 -2.19 11.55 22.46
CA ILE A 169 -0.99 10.78 22.11
C ILE A 169 -1.35 9.69 21.09
N VAL A 170 -2.49 9.00 21.23
CA VAL A 170 -2.95 8.04 20.21
C VAL A 170 -3.20 8.75 18.88
N LEU A 171 -3.96 9.85 18.90
CA LEU A 171 -4.29 10.62 17.70
C LEU A 171 -3.04 11.13 16.98
N LEU A 172 -2.09 11.70 17.72
CA LEU A 172 -0.81 12.15 17.20
C LEU A 172 0.00 10.98 16.64
N GLY A 173 -0.09 9.79 17.24
CA GLY A 173 0.54 8.59 16.72
C GLY A 173 0.01 8.23 15.34
N VAL A 174 -1.30 8.19 15.18
CA VAL A 174 -1.97 7.92 13.89
C VAL A 174 -1.58 8.97 12.86
N VAL A 175 -1.70 10.26 13.19
CA VAL A 175 -1.39 11.36 12.26
C VAL A 175 0.10 11.39 11.89
N SER A 176 0.99 11.03 12.81
CA SER A 176 2.44 11.06 12.57
C SER A 176 2.93 10.09 11.50
N THR A 177 2.12 9.11 11.10
CA THR A 177 2.44 8.15 10.03
C THR A 177 2.62 8.81 8.65
N ILE A 178 2.21 10.08 8.48
CA ILE A 178 2.48 10.87 7.27
C ILE A 178 3.98 10.98 6.99
N ALA A 179 4.78 11.08 8.04
CA ALA A 179 6.23 11.29 7.96
C ALA A 179 6.97 10.12 8.61
N SER A 180 6.64 8.89 8.16
CA SER A 180 7.18 7.54 8.46
C SER A 180 7.96 7.34 9.77
N ASP A 181 9.01 8.12 10.01
CA ASP A 181 9.98 7.92 11.08
C ASP A 181 9.77 8.88 12.27
N ALA A 182 9.16 10.06 12.05
CA ALA A 182 8.97 11.07 13.09
C ALA A 182 8.08 10.57 14.25
N GLY A 183 7.06 9.76 13.95
CA GLY A 183 6.16 9.18 14.96
C GLY A 183 6.89 8.30 15.97
N TYR A 184 7.66 7.32 15.48
CA TYR A 184 8.42 6.41 16.34
C TYR A 184 9.53 7.13 17.11
N LEU A 185 10.26 8.03 16.44
CA LEU A 185 11.42 8.68 17.03
C LEU A 185 11.06 9.75 18.06
N VAL A 186 9.97 10.49 17.84
CA VAL A 186 9.60 11.64 18.68
C VAL A 186 8.51 11.29 19.67
N LEU A 187 7.44 10.63 19.22
CA LEU A 187 6.22 10.50 20.04
C LEU A 187 6.37 9.46 21.15
N ILE A 188 7.14 8.39 20.94
CA ILE A 188 7.37 7.36 21.97
C ILE A 188 8.07 7.91 23.22
N PRO A 189 9.26 8.55 23.10
CA PRO A 189 9.90 9.15 24.28
C PRO A 189 9.09 10.32 24.85
N LEU A 190 8.42 11.10 23.99
CA LEU A 190 7.58 12.22 24.44
C LEU A 190 6.36 11.73 25.21
N GLY A 191 5.73 10.63 24.80
CA GLY A 191 4.61 10.02 25.51
C GLY A 191 5.00 9.55 26.91
N ALA A 192 6.20 8.97 27.06
CA ALA A 192 6.75 8.63 28.36
C ALA A 192 6.91 9.84 29.28
N ALA A 193 7.50 10.93 28.74
CA ALA A 193 7.73 12.17 29.47
C ALA A 193 6.41 12.87 29.85
N ALA A 194 5.46 12.93 28.92
CA ALA A 194 4.16 13.57 29.10
C ALA A 194 3.28 12.85 30.14
N PHE A 195 3.32 11.51 30.16
CA PHE A 195 2.65 10.75 31.23
C PHE A 195 3.31 11.01 32.58
N LYS A 196 4.65 11.02 32.63
CA LYS A 196 5.40 11.27 33.87
C LYS A 196 5.15 12.68 34.43
N SER A 197 5.00 13.70 33.58
CA SER A 197 4.77 15.09 34.03
C SER A 197 3.42 15.31 34.70
N VAL A 198 2.42 14.46 34.41
CA VAL A 198 1.08 14.50 35.04
C VAL A 198 0.89 13.41 36.11
N GLY A 199 1.99 12.82 36.60
CA GLY A 199 1.96 11.78 37.64
C GLY A 199 1.48 10.39 37.19
N ARG A 200 1.34 10.14 35.88
CA ARG A 200 0.97 8.83 35.32
C ARG A 200 2.21 7.97 35.02
N HIS A 201 2.01 6.66 34.90
CA HIS A 201 3.11 5.72 34.68
C HIS A 201 3.75 5.90 33.28
N PRO A 202 5.07 6.10 33.16
CA PRO A 202 5.73 6.39 31.88
C PRO A 202 5.63 5.25 30.87
N LEU A 203 5.64 3.98 31.32
CA LEU A 203 5.44 2.84 30.42
C LEU A 203 4.06 2.85 29.74
N ALA A 204 3.03 3.38 30.42
CA ALA A 204 1.71 3.53 29.80
C ALA A 204 1.75 4.59 28.69
N GLY A 205 2.55 5.65 28.85
CA GLY A 205 2.79 6.64 27.81
C GLY A 205 3.52 6.07 26.60
N ILE A 206 4.57 5.27 26.83
CA ILE A 206 5.29 4.53 25.77
C ILE A 206 4.33 3.61 25.03
N ALA A 207 3.56 2.79 25.75
CA ALA A 207 2.61 1.86 25.16
C ALA A 207 1.52 2.58 24.36
N THR A 208 1.03 3.72 24.86
CA THR A 208 0.01 4.54 24.18
C THR A 208 0.55 5.13 22.88
N ALA A 209 1.76 5.71 22.91
CA ALA A 209 2.41 6.25 21.73
C ALA A 209 2.73 5.15 20.71
N PHE A 210 3.29 4.03 21.15
CA PHE A 210 3.59 2.90 20.29
C PHE A 210 2.33 2.32 19.64
N ALA A 211 1.26 2.12 20.41
CA ALA A 211 -0.02 1.66 19.88
C ALA A 211 -0.58 2.65 18.84
N GLY A 212 -0.52 3.96 19.12
CA GLY A 212 -0.98 4.98 18.17
C GLY A 212 -0.23 4.94 16.83
N VAL A 213 1.10 4.85 16.87
CA VAL A 213 1.93 4.84 15.64
C VAL A 213 1.83 3.50 14.90
N ALA A 214 1.90 2.37 15.63
CA ALA A 214 1.95 1.04 15.02
C ALA A 214 0.59 0.55 14.52
N VAL A 215 -0.48 0.76 15.29
CA VAL A 215 -1.84 0.31 14.93
C VAL A 215 -2.50 1.29 13.96
N GLY A 216 -2.11 2.57 14.00
CA GLY A 216 -2.63 3.61 13.11
C GLY A 216 -2.14 3.54 11.66
N PHE A 217 -1.27 2.59 11.32
CA PHE A 217 -0.72 2.47 9.97
C PHE A 217 -1.83 2.16 8.95
N GLY A 218 -1.94 2.97 7.90
CA GLY A 218 -2.99 2.85 6.88
C GLY A 218 -4.30 3.58 7.22
N VAL A 219 -4.36 4.31 8.34
CA VAL A 219 -5.48 5.18 8.68
C VAL A 219 -4.94 6.57 8.97
N ASN A 220 -5.55 7.61 8.37
CA ASN A 220 -5.16 8.98 8.66
C ASN A 220 -6.32 9.96 8.45
N LEU A 221 -6.17 11.17 9.01
CA LEU A 221 -7.13 12.26 8.85
C LEU A 221 -6.94 13.03 7.54
N VAL A 222 -5.77 12.89 6.92
CA VAL A 222 -5.38 13.56 5.68
C VAL A 222 -4.90 12.50 4.70
N ILE A 223 -5.07 12.75 3.41
CA ILE A 223 -4.52 11.91 2.34
C ILE A 223 -3.01 11.81 2.52
N THR A 224 -2.53 10.58 2.60
CA THR A 224 -1.14 10.21 2.79
C THR A 224 -0.55 9.68 1.50
N PRO A 225 0.79 9.65 1.38
CA PRO A 225 1.46 9.01 0.26
C PRO A 225 1.07 7.54 0.06
N LEU A 226 0.72 6.81 1.13
CA LEU A 226 0.26 5.42 1.03
C LEU A 226 -1.07 5.33 0.26
N ASP A 227 -1.98 6.27 0.47
CA ASP A 227 -3.28 6.29 -0.21
C ASP A 227 -3.12 6.45 -1.72
N ALA A 228 -2.21 7.34 -2.15
CA ALA A 228 -1.88 7.53 -3.55
C ALA A 228 -1.31 6.25 -4.18
N VAL A 229 -0.39 5.58 -3.49
CA VAL A 229 0.23 4.35 -3.97
C VAL A 229 -0.79 3.23 -4.13
N VAL A 230 -1.61 2.98 -3.11
CA VAL A 230 -2.60 1.89 -3.14
C VAL A 230 -3.69 2.16 -4.18
N THR A 231 -4.10 3.42 -4.36
CA THR A 231 -5.06 3.81 -5.40
C THR A 231 -4.51 3.51 -6.79
N GLU A 232 -3.28 3.91 -7.08
CA GLU A 232 -2.68 3.66 -8.40
C GLU A 232 -2.38 2.19 -8.66
N ILE A 233 -1.90 1.45 -7.67
CA ILE A 233 -1.76 -0.02 -7.79
C ILE A 233 -3.11 -0.68 -8.09
N THR A 234 -4.19 -0.18 -7.49
CA THR A 234 -5.55 -0.69 -7.75
C THR A 234 -6.00 -0.35 -9.17
N ASN A 235 -5.75 0.87 -9.64
CA ASN A 235 -6.07 1.28 -11.01
C ASN A 235 -5.32 0.44 -12.04
N GLU A 236 -4.03 0.16 -11.81
CA GLU A 236 -3.23 -0.71 -12.68
C GLU A 236 -3.74 -2.16 -12.71
N ALA A 237 -4.23 -2.67 -11.58
CA ALA A 237 -4.86 -3.98 -11.54
C ALA A 237 -6.14 -4.04 -12.37
N ILE A 238 -6.97 -2.99 -12.33
CA ILE A 238 -8.24 -2.91 -13.07
C ILE A 238 -8.02 -2.65 -14.56
N GLY A 239 -7.06 -1.79 -14.94
CA GLY A 239 -6.80 -1.39 -16.32
C GLY A 239 -6.19 -2.47 -17.22
N SER A 240 -6.05 -3.71 -16.72
CA SER A 240 -5.45 -4.85 -17.43
C SER A 240 -6.46 -5.79 -18.11
N GLY A 241 -7.72 -5.36 -18.27
CA GLY A 241 -8.80 -6.07 -18.98
C GLY A 241 -9.00 -5.65 -20.44
#